data_AF-A0A2N2NEG5-F1
#
_entry.id   AF-A0A2N2NEG5-F1
#
_cell.length_a   1.000
_cell.length_b   1.000
_cell.length_c   1.000
_cell.angle_alpha   90.00
_cell.angle_beta   90.00
_cell.angle_gamma   90.00
#
_symmetry.space_group_name_H-M   'P 1'
#
loop_
_entity.id
_entity.type
_entity.pdbx_description
1 polymer ?
#
loop_
_entity_poly.entity_id
_entity_poly.type
_entity_poly.pdbx_seq_one_letter_code
_entity_poly.pdbx_strand_id
1 'polypeptide(L)'
;MYSNAPGKGGIMVRFISRIRKKQRAQAMVEFALTLPVFLLAVWGVIELSRFFLAYSSVYTASREASRFASSVGELGEPNYLQCAEIANVAVDMGFFGGVNFEDVIIFYESSPGVITGSCFRIADAGKEKFIALKGNCYDGSITCSNTTPRYQPAFGDRVQVQVETLYKPIVGIVPEMPVKANNGRTIMMEIKRTPVPMIRELCADYVHFKQSGLQVDPSDSSILYIEVLNESSKSNFIVFAIENIDWNSKYYDEVILETINWDGNPIWLNEDGQAYELPPITIIEESFYAGSLRNLLAKETIKLEFDFSDKANQSDFNLTFDLVLQNASLPTDYCDPVAGN
;
A
#
# COMPACT_ATOMS: atom_id res chain seq x y z
N MET A 1 70.40 -39.85 102.86
CA MET A 1 69.91 -40.66 101.72
C MET A 1 68.77 -39.88 101.07
N TYR A 2 68.94 -39.49 99.81
CA TYR A 2 67.95 -39.29 98.72
C TYR A 2 66.44 -39.36 99.11
N SER A 3 65.49 -38.57 98.59
CA SER A 3 65.36 -37.82 97.35
C SER A 3 63.93 -37.22 97.26
N ASN A 4 63.78 -36.23 96.37
CA ASN A 4 62.59 -35.84 95.59
C ASN A 4 61.57 -34.83 96.15
N ALA A 5 61.54 -33.70 95.43
CA ALA A 5 60.45 -32.75 95.34
C ALA A 5 59.18 -33.35 94.71
N PRO A 6 58.05 -32.65 94.83
CA PRO A 6 57.29 -32.37 93.62
C PRO A 6 56.92 -30.89 93.48
N GLY A 7 57.06 -30.41 92.24
CA GLY A 7 56.82 -29.04 91.83
C GLY A 7 55.36 -28.60 91.95
N LYS A 8 55.18 -27.33 92.32
CA LYS A 8 53.89 -26.63 92.30
C LYS A 8 53.65 -26.02 90.92
N GLY A 9 53.32 -26.86 89.94
CA GLY A 9 52.76 -26.44 88.65
C GLY A 9 51.25 -26.63 88.64
N GLY A 10 50.50 -25.79 89.38
CA GLY A 10 49.07 -26.06 89.64
C GLY A 10 48.10 -24.89 89.52
N ILE A 11 48.54 -23.69 89.10
CA ILE A 11 47.68 -22.49 89.12
C ILE A 11 47.32 -21.98 87.71
N MET A 12 47.96 -22.47 86.65
CA MET A 12 47.85 -21.87 85.31
C MET A 12 46.87 -22.55 84.34
N VAL A 13 46.15 -23.60 84.75
CA VAL A 13 45.26 -24.34 83.82
C VAL A 13 43.79 -23.93 83.94
N ARG A 14 43.36 -23.32 85.05
CA ARG A 14 41.95 -22.98 85.29
C ARG A 14 41.47 -21.66 84.68
N PHE A 15 42.38 -20.73 84.38
CA PHE A 15 42.04 -19.42 83.79
C PHE A 15 41.94 -19.42 82.25
N ILE A 16 42.66 -20.31 81.57
CA ILE A 16 42.67 -20.39 80.09
C ILE A 16 41.33 -20.94 79.54
N SER A 17 40.62 -21.77 80.31
CA SER A 17 39.31 -22.31 79.91
C SER A 17 38.15 -21.29 79.94
N ARG A 18 38.27 -20.21 80.73
CA ARG A 18 37.26 -19.13 80.78
C ARG A 18 37.45 -18.08 79.67
N ILE A 19 38.68 -17.86 79.23
CA ILE A 19 38.99 -16.87 78.19
C ILE A 19 38.57 -17.38 76.80
N ARG A 20 38.70 -18.69 76.52
CA ARG A 20 38.23 -19.30 75.27
C ARG A 20 36.71 -19.22 75.04
N LYS A 21 35.90 -19.17 76.11
CA LYS A 21 34.44 -18.99 75.99
C LYS A 21 34.04 -17.54 75.68
N LYS A 22 34.81 -16.53 76.13
CA LYS A 22 34.51 -15.10 75.86
C LYS A 22 34.64 -14.74 74.38
N GLN A 23 35.62 -15.29 73.67
CA GLN A 23 35.83 -14.97 72.24
C GLN A 23 34.73 -15.50 71.32
N ARG A 24 34.11 -16.65 71.64
CA ARG A 24 32.97 -17.19 70.85
C ARG A 24 31.73 -16.31 70.95
N ALA A 25 31.45 -15.75 72.12
CA ALA A 25 30.31 -14.84 72.32
C ALA A 25 30.54 -13.50 71.60
N GLN A 26 31.76 -12.98 71.61
CA GLN A 26 32.10 -11.74 70.91
C GLN A 26 31.95 -11.86 69.39
N ALA A 27 32.44 -12.96 68.78
CA ALA A 27 32.29 -13.19 67.35
C ALA A 27 30.82 -13.32 66.91
N MET A 28 29.96 -13.93 67.73
CA MET A 28 28.51 -13.97 67.47
C MET A 28 27.89 -12.57 67.49
N VAL A 29 28.34 -11.70 68.41
CA VAL A 29 27.83 -10.32 68.51
C VAL A 29 28.28 -9.46 67.33
N GLU A 30 29.55 -9.57 66.94
CA GLU A 30 30.07 -8.86 65.76
C GLU A 30 29.36 -9.29 64.47
N PHE A 31 29.09 -10.60 64.32
CA PHE A 31 28.30 -11.10 63.19
C PHE A 31 26.84 -10.61 63.24
N ALA A 32 26.21 -10.63 64.42
CA ALA A 32 24.83 -10.17 64.59
C ALA A 32 24.65 -8.67 64.29
N LEU A 33 25.69 -7.85 64.48
CA LEU A 33 25.65 -6.42 64.17
C LEU A 33 26.01 -6.10 62.71
N THR A 34 26.91 -6.88 62.10
CA THR A 34 27.34 -6.65 60.71
C THR A 34 26.34 -7.20 59.69
N LEU A 35 25.67 -8.33 60.00
CA LEU A 35 24.72 -8.98 59.09
C LEU A 35 23.56 -8.06 58.66
N PRO A 36 22.84 -7.34 59.55
CA PRO A 36 21.75 -6.45 59.14
C PRO A 36 22.22 -5.32 58.22
N VAL A 37 23.39 -4.73 58.50
CA VAL A 37 23.97 -3.66 57.67
C VAL A 37 24.36 -4.19 56.30
N PHE A 38 24.97 -5.38 56.25
CA PHE A 38 25.31 -6.04 55.00
C PHE A 38 24.06 -6.38 54.18
N LEU A 39 23.02 -6.92 54.80
CA LEU A 39 21.76 -7.23 54.11
C LEU A 39 21.07 -5.96 53.59
N LEU A 40 21.07 -4.87 54.35
CA LEU A 40 20.55 -3.58 53.90
C LEU A 40 21.32 -3.08 52.67
N ALA A 41 22.65 -3.16 52.68
CA ALA A 41 23.47 -2.79 51.53
C ALA A 41 23.16 -3.64 50.28
N VAL A 42 23.01 -4.96 50.45
CA VAL A 42 22.64 -5.87 49.35
C VAL A 42 21.27 -5.54 48.79
N TRP A 43 20.26 -5.34 49.65
CA TRP A 43 18.93 -4.93 49.22
C TRP A 43 18.91 -3.57 48.53
N GLY A 44 19.71 -2.61 49.02
CA GLY A 44 19.87 -1.30 48.39
C GLY A 44 20.42 -1.40 46.98
N VAL A 45 21.44 -2.25 46.75
CA VAL A 45 21.98 -2.50 45.40
C VAL A 45 20.94 -3.18 44.50
N ILE A 46 20.20 -4.17 45.01
CA ILE A 46 19.15 -4.87 44.25
C ILE A 46 18.02 -3.90 43.86
N GLU A 47 17.51 -3.09 44.79
CA GLU A 47 16.45 -2.13 44.49
C GLU A 47 16.90 -1.04 43.52
N LEU A 48 18.10 -0.51 43.69
CA LEU A 48 18.65 0.47 42.76
C LEU A 48 18.79 -0.13 41.35
N SER A 49 19.27 -1.36 41.24
CA SER A 49 19.38 -2.07 39.96
C SER A 49 18.02 -2.26 39.29
N ARG A 50 17.01 -2.67 40.08
CA ARG A 50 15.63 -2.81 39.59
C ARG A 50 15.05 -1.50 39.12
N PHE A 51 15.30 -0.40 39.82
CA PHE A 51 14.86 0.93 39.43
C PHE A 51 15.44 1.32 38.06
N PHE A 52 16.75 1.14 37.85
CA PHE A 52 17.38 1.42 36.56
C PHE A 52 16.81 0.56 35.42
N LEU A 53 16.55 -0.73 35.68
CA LEU A 53 15.93 -1.61 34.69
C LEU A 53 14.49 -1.18 34.37
N ALA A 54 13.70 -0.77 35.36
CA ALA A 54 12.37 -0.23 35.14
C ALA A 54 12.42 1.05 34.30
N TYR A 55 13.31 1.98 34.62
CA TYR A 55 13.55 3.20 33.83
C TYR A 55 13.92 2.88 32.38
N SER A 56 14.86 1.96 32.17
CA SER A 56 15.29 1.54 30.83
C SER A 56 14.16 0.85 30.05
N SER A 57 13.30 0.10 30.72
CA SER A 57 12.13 -0.55 30.10
C SER A 57 11.10 0.48 29.65
N VAL A 58 10.76 1.46 30.51
CA VAL A 58 9.84 2.55 30.17
C VAL A 58 10.37 3.41 29.01
N TYR A 59 11.68 3.67 28.98
CA TYR A 59 12.31 4.38 27.86
C TYR A 59 12.22 3.60 26.54
N THR A 60 12.50 2.30 26.58
CA THR A 60 12.39 1.43 25.40
C THR A 60 10.94 1.34 24.92
N ALA A 61 9.97 1.23 25.84
CA ALA A 61 8.54 1.20 25.53
C ALA A 61 8.09 2.41 24.72
N SER A 62 8.38 3.62 25.21
CA SER A 62 8.06 4.87 24.52
C SER A 62 8.72 4.95 23.13
N ARG A 63 9.98 4.53 23.01
CA ARG A 63 10.74 4.56 21.75
C ARG A 63 10.24 3.57 20.70
N GLU A 64 9.91 2.35 21.09
CA GLU A 64 9.44 1.33 20.15
C GLU A 64 7.99 1.60 19.72
N ALA A 65 7.15 2.06 20.63
CA ALA A 65 5.79 2.50 20.29
C ALA A 65 5.79 3.69 19.31
N SER A 66 6.65 4.70 19.52
CA SER A 66 6.77 5.82 18.58
C SER A 66 7.32 5.38 17.22
N ARG A 67 8.25 4.40 17.20
CA ARG A 67 8.77 3.80 15.97
C ARG A 67 7.68 3.09 15.18
N PHE A 68 6.90 2.23 15.86
CA PHE A 68 5.76 1.54 15.26
C PHE A 68 4.71 2.53 14.74
N ALA A 69 4.35 3.54 15.54
CA ALA A 69 3.39 4.55 15.13
C ALA A 69 3.82 5.30 13.85
N SER A 70 5.13 5.59 13.71
CA SER A 70 5.65 6.31 12.55
C SER A 70 5.84 5.46 11.28
N SER A 71 5.75 4.14 11.38
CA SER A 71 5.95 3.26 10.23
C SER A 71 4.70 3.16 9.35
N VAL A 72 4.90 2.66 8.12
CA VAL A 72 3.81 2.40 7.20
C VAL A 72 3.01 1.20 7.71
N GLY A 73 1.68 1.34 7.77
CA GLY A 73 0.77 0.27 8.17
C GLY A 73 0.51 -0.73 7.05
N GLU A 74 -0.12 -1.85 7.41
CA GLU A 74 -0.55 -2.87 6.46
C GLU A 74 -2.05 -2.68 6.13
N LEU A 75 -2.50 -3.11 4.95
CA LEU A 75 -3.94 -3.20 4.59
C LEU A 75 -4.74 -1.88 4.61
N GLY A 76 -4.09 -0.75 4.31
CA GLY A 76 -4.77 0.53 4.03
C GLY A 76 -5.12 1.39 5.26
N GLU A 77 -4.81 0.95 6.48
CA GLU A 77 -4.90 1.77 7.70
C GLU A 77 -3.49 2.02 8.26
N PRO A 78 -3.01 3.28 8.27
CA PRO A 78 -1.65 3.58 8.69
C PRO A 78 -1.47 3.43 10.21
N ASN A 79 -0.28 2.99 10.64
CA ASN A 79 -0.01 2.66 12.05
C ASN A 79 -0.20 3.84 13.00
N TYR A 80 0.04 5.07 12.55
CA TYR A 80 -0.18 6.26 13.39
C TYR A 80 -1.64 6.44 13.80
N LEU A 81 -2.64 5.85 13.10
CA LEU A 81 -4.05 5.90 13.50
C LEU A 81 -4.44 4.74 14.43
N GLN A 82 -3.61 3.71 14.54
CA GLN A 82 -3.88 2.48 15.30
C GLN A 82 -3.49 2.66 16.78
N CYS A 83 -4.19 3.54 17.49
CA CYS A 83 -3.91 3.88 18.89
C CYS A 83 -3.78 2.66 19.82
N ALA A 84 -4.63 1.65 19.64
CA ALA A 84 -4.60 0.43 20.45
C ALA A 84 -3.31 -0.37 20.23
N GLU A 85 -2.90 -0.55 18.98
CA GLU A 85 -1.66 -1.29 18.66
C GLU A 85 -0.42 -0.53 19.11
N ILE A 86 -0.39 0.80 18.97
CA ILE A 86 0.70 1.62 19.51
C ILE A 86 0.84 1.42 21.03
N ALA A 87 -0.27 1.41 21.76
CA ALA A 87 -0.27 1.18 23.20
C ALA A 87 0.14 -0.25 23.57
N ASN A 88 -0.32 -1.26 22.83
CA ASN A 88 0.09 -2.65 23.03
C ASN A 88 1.61 -2.82 22.85
N VAL A 89 2.20 -2.21 21.81
CA VAL A 89 3.66 -2.23 21.62
C VAL A 89 4.39 -1.60 22.80
N ALA A 90 3.88 -0.51 23.37
CA ALA A 90 4.47 0.09 24.57
C ALA A 90 4.38 -0.86 25.78
N VAL A 91 3.24 -1.52 25.99
CA VAL A 91 3.03 -2.48 27.08
C VAL A 91 3.97 -3.68 26.94
N ASP A 92 4.08 -4.26 25.75
CA ASP A 92 4.92 -5.44 25.49
C ASP A 92 6.40 -5.14 25.76
N MET A 93 6.87 -3.97 25.33
CA MET A 93 8.25 -3.53 25.53
C MET A 93 8.50 -3.00 26.95
N GLY A 94 7.44 -2.58 27.65
CA GLY A 94 7.43 -1.97 28.98
C GLY A 94 7.12 -2.94 30.13
N PHE A 95 6.87 -4.22 29.84
CA PHE A 95 6.40 -5.20 30.81
C PHE A 95 7.25 -5.27 32.09
N PHE A 96 8.59 -5.23 31.96
CA PHE A 96 9.48 -5.27 33.12
C PHE A 96 9.34 -4.02 34.02
N GLY A 97 9.08 -2.86 33.41
CA GLY A 97 8.79 -1.62 34.12
C GLY A 97 7.41 -1.56 34.76
N GLY A 98 6.55 -2.55 34.52
CA GLY A 98 5.16 -2.56 35.01
C GLY A 98 4.22 -1.66 34.21
N VAL A 99 4.57 -1.35 32.96
CA VAL A 99 3.77 -0.51 32.07
C VAL A 99 2.45 -1.21 31.75
N ASN A 100 1.33 -0.52 32.01
CA ASN A 100 -0.01 -0.94 31.63
C ASN A 100 -0.55 -0.05 30.51
N PHE A 101 -1.67 -0.45 29.91
CA PHE A 101 -2.28 0.33 28.83
C PHE A 101 -2.64 1.77 29.25
N GLU A 102 -3.09 1.97 30.49
CA GLU A 102 -3.44 3.30 31.03
C GLU A 102 -2.22 4.22 31.24
N ASP A 103 -1.01 3.64 31.29
CA ASP A 103 0.24 4.37 31.48
C ASP A 103 0.73 5.01 30.16
N VAL A 104 0.04 4.76 29.03
CA VAL A 104 0.47 5.16 27.68
C VAL A 104 -0.40 6.29 27.15
N ILE A 105 0.23 7.44 26.91
CA ILE A 105 -0.40 8.63 26.33
C ILE A 105 0.21 8.87 24.94
N ILE A 106 -0.64 8.97 23.92
CA ILE A 106 -0.23 9.17 22.52
C ILE A 106 -0.82 10.48 22.02
N PHE A 107 0.03 11.36 21.51
CA PHE A 107 -0.38 12.64 20.93
C PHE A 107 0.40 12.98 19.67
N TYR A 108 -0.17 13.83 18.83
CA TYR A 108 0.41 14.25 17.56
C TYR A 108 0.75 15.74 17.61
N GLU A 109 1.93 16.09 17.13
CA GLU A 109 2.46 17.44 17.11
C GLU A 109 2.77 17.88 15.68
N SER A 110 2.38 19.08 15.29
CA SER A 110 2.81 19.66 14.00
C SER A 110 4.23 20.25 14.10
N SER A 111 4.57 20.74 15.30
CA SER A 111 5.89 21.25 15.70
C SER A 111 6.10 20.88 17.17
N PRO A 112 7.35 20.78 17.66
CA PRO A 112 7.62 20.47 19.07
C PRO A 112 6.79 21.37 20.01
N GLY A 113 5.93 20.77 20.84
CA GLY A 113 5.06 21.47 21.79
C GLY A 113 3.72 21.99 21.24
N VAL A 114 3.44 21.82 19.93
CA VAL A 114 2.17 22.23 19.32
C VAL A 114 1.34 20.98 19.00
N ILE A 115 0.41 20.64 19.88
CA ILE A 115 -0.41 19.43 19.78
C ILE A 115 -1.59 19.67 18.83
N THR A 116 -1.72 18.81 17.83
CA THR A 116 -2.77 18.87 16.80
C THR A 116 -3.78 17.73 16.93
N GLY A 117 -3.43 16.66 17.65
CA GLY A 117 -4.29 15.52 17.89
C GLY A 117 -3.84 14.67 19.06
N SER A 118 -4.70 13.74 19.48
CA SER A 118 -4.38 12.74 20.51
C SER A 118 -5.19 11.47 20.35
N CYS A 119 -4.64 10.36 20.84
CA CYS A 119 -5.42 9.14 21.01
C CYS A 119 -6.28 9.27 22.26
N PHE A 120 -7.57 8.96 22.13
CA PHE A 120 -8.51 9.05 23.23
C PHE A 120 -9.50 7.89 23.21
N ARG A 121 -9.90 7.44 24.40
CA ARG A 121 -10.91 6.39 24.54
C ARG A 121 -12.29 7.02 24.53
N ILE A 122 -13.12 6.57 23.59
CA ILE A 122 -14.53 6.99 23.50
C ILE A 122 -15.45 5.78 23.69
N ALA A 123 -16.61 6.00 24.29
CA ALA A 123 -17.69 5.04 24.27
C ALA A 123 -18.44 5.17 22.92
N ASP A 124 -18.47 4.10 22.14
CA ASP A 124 -19.15 4.02 20.85
C ASP A 124 -20.04 2.77 20.83
N ALA A 125 -21.36 2.98 20.75
CA ALA A 125 -22.37 1.91 20.77
C ALA A 125 -22.19 0.89 21.92
N GLY A 126 -21.80 1.34 23.12
CA GLY A 126 -21.60 0.49 24.29
C GLY A 126 -20.26 -0.28 24.33
N LYS A 127 -19.34 0.00 23.41
CA LYS A 127 -17.95 -0.49 23.42
C LYS A 127 -16.97 0.67 23.58
N GLU A 128 -15.89 0.46 24.31
CA GLU A 128 -14.78 1.43 24.32
C GLU A 128 -13.94 1.28 23.05
N LYS A 129 -13.66 2.41 22.40
CA LYS A 129 -12.81 2.48 21.21
C LYS A 129 -11.68 3.47 21.46
N PHE A 130 -10.45 3.05 21.23
CA PHE A 130 -9.28 3.92 21.34
C PHE A 130 -8.89 4.44 19.95
N ILE A 131 -9.08 5.74 19.72
CA ILE A 131 -9.00 6.34 18.38
C ILE A 131 -8.24 7.66 18.36
N ALA A 132 -7.63 7.97 17.22
CA ALA A 132 -6.94 9.23 16.98
C ALA A 132 -7.93 10.34 16.64
N LEU A 133 -8.01 11.37 17.48
CA LEU A 133 -8.89 12.52 17.36
C LEU A 133 -8.09 13.81 17.16
N LYS A 134 -8.70 14.78 16.48
CA LYS A 134 -8.16 16.12 16.35
C LYS A 134 -8.29 16.87 17.67
N GLY A 135 -7.22 17.58 18.06
CA GLY A 135 -7.12 18.31 19.32
C GLY A 135 -6.48 17.51 20.46
N ASN A 136 -6.12 18.23 21.52
CA ASN A 136 -5.60 17.63 22.74
C ASN A 136 -6.74 17.22 23.67
N CYS A 137 -6.98 15.91 23.75
CA CYS A 137 -8.03 15.32 24.56
C CYS A 137 -7.53 14.90 25.95
N TYR A 138 -6.21 14.86 26.19
CA TYR A 138 -5.63 14.29 27.41
C TYR A 138 -5.45 15.34 28.52
N ASP A 139 -5.21 16.61 28.18
CA ASP A 139 -4.99 17.70 29.15
C ASP A 139 -6.27 18.45 29.54
N GLY A 140 -7.42 18.05 28.98
CA GLY A 140 -8.71 18.70 29.20
C GLY A 140 -8.88 20.04 28.48
N SER A 141 -7.94 20.46 27.62
CA SER A 141 -8.07 21.68 26.81
C SER A 141 -9.25 21.61 25.84
N ILE A 142 -9.61 20.40 25.39
CA ILE A 142 -10.76 20.14 24.53
C ILE A 142 -11.53 18.93 25.07
N THR A 143 -12.87 18.99 25.05
CA THR A 143 -13.72 17.84 25.33
C THR A 143 -13.87 17.00 24.07
N CYS A 144 -13.24 15.84 24.03
CA CYS A 144 -13.33 14.92 22.91
C CYS A 144 -14.49 13.93 23.06
N SER A 145 -15.19 13.67 21.95
CA SER A 145 -16.35 12.79 21.88
C SER A 145 -16.35 12.00 20.57
N ASN A 146 -17.35 11.14 20.37
CA ASN A 146 -17.55 10.41 19.11
C ASN A 146 -17.84 11.33 17.90
N THR A 147 -18.22 12.59 18.13
CA THR A 147 -18.42 13.60 17.08
C THR A 147 -17.16 14.39 16.74
N THR A 148 -16.10 14.27 17.55
CA THR A 148 -14.83 14.95 17.31
C THR A 148 -14.22 14.43 16.00
N PRO A 149 -13.77 15.32 15.09
CA PRO A 149 -13.12 14.90 13.85
C PRO A 149 -11.91 14.00 14.13
N ARG A 150 -11.69 13.03 13.25
CA ARG A 150 -10.46 12.22 13.29
C ARG A 150 -9.24 13.09 13.05
N TYR A 151 -8.14 12.71 13.68
CA TYR A 151 -6.85 13.32 13.38
C TYR A 151 -6.53 13.11 11.89
N GLN A 152 -6.12 14.19 11.22
CA GLN A 152 -5.67 14.18 9.83
C GLN A 152 -4.20 14.62 9.83
N PRO A 153 -3.27 13.78 9.37
CA PRO A 153 -1.85 14.11 9.40
C PRO A 153 -1.52 15.16 8.35
N ALA A 154 -0.68 16.12 8.73
CA ALA A 154 0.02 17.00 7.80
C ALA A 154 1.46 16.53 7.58
N PHE A 155 2.06 16.93 6.45
CA PHE A 155 3.46 16.63 6.18
C PHE A 155 4.36 17.23 7.26
N GLY A 156 5.21 16.39 7.87
CA GLY A 156 6.11 16.79 8.94
C GLY A 156 5.55 16.61 10.35
N ASP A 157 4.27 16.26 10.50
CA ASP A 157 3.69 15.93 11.79
C ASP A 157 4.45 14.78 12.48
N ARG A 158 4.50 14.84 13.81
CA ARG A 158 5.21 13.90 14.66
C ARG A 158 4.24 13.21 15.60
N VAL A 159 4.36 11.90 15.71
CA VAL A 159 3.68 11.14 16.77
C VAL A 159 4.59 11.07 17.98
N GLN A 160 4.04 11.40 19.15
CA GLN A 160 4.69 11.39 20.45
C GLN A 160 4.02 10.32 21.32
N VAL A 161 4.84 9.46 21.92
CA VAL A 161 4.38 8.46 22.88
C VAL A 161 5.04 8.76 24.21
N GLN A 162 4.21 9.09 25.20
CA GLN A 162 4.58 9.22 26.60
C GLN A 162 4.18 7.95 27.33
N VAL A 163 5.11 7.39 28.10
CA VAL A 163 4.85 6.27 29.00
C VAL A 163 5.20 6.73 30.42
N GLU A 164 4.24 6.62 31.34
CA GLU A 164 4.39 7.06 32.72
C GLU A 164 3.78 6.03 33.67
N THR A 165 4.62 5.37 34.46
CA THR A 165 4.19 4.33 35.40
C THR A 165 4.81 4.56 36.78
N LEU A 166 4.25 3.94 37.82
CA LEU A 166 4.71 4.08 39.21
C LEU A 166 5.65 2.93 39.58
N TYR A 167 6.92 3.24 39.86
CA TYR A 167 7.87 2.24 40.33
C TYR A 167 7.50 1.78 41.75
N LYS A 168 7.34 0.46 41.92
CA LYS A 168 7.03 -0.18 43.21
C LYS A 168 8.25 -0.91 43.78
N PRO A 169 8.81 -0.46 44.92
CA PRO A 169 9.94 -1.11 45.58
C PRO A 169 9.54 -2.46 46.21
N ILE A 170 10.52 -3.32 46.53
CA ILE A 170 10.26 -4.62 47.18
C ILE A 170 10.21 -4.44 48.70
N VAL A 171 11.22 -3.75 49.23
CA VAL A 171 11.54 -3.60 50.65
C VAL A 171 11.30 -2.16 51.12
N GLY A 172 11.09 -1.22 50.18
CA GLY A 172 10.77 0.17 50.47
C GLY A 172 11.98 1.02 50.87
N ILE A 173 13.20 0.63 50.47
CA ILE A 173 14.40 1.46 50.66
C ILE A 173 14.34 2.65 49.69
N VAL A 174 13.94 2.39 48.44
CA VAL A 174 13.58 3.42 47.46
C VAL A 174 12.09 3.73 47.59
N PRO A 175 11.65 5.00 47.64
CA PRO A 175 10.24 5.34 47.68
C PRO A 175 9.54 4.98 46.36
N GLU A 176 8.22 4.84 46.41
CA GLU A 176 7.41 4.81 45.18
C GLU A 176 7.55 6.15 44.45
N MET A 177 7.94 6.10 43.18
CA MET A 177 8.17 7.31 42.38
C MET A 177 7.76 7.09 40.92
N PRO A 178 7.22 8.12 40.24
CA PRO A 178 6.84 8.02 38.85
C PRO A 178 8.08 7.90 37.97
N VAL A 179 8.02 6.99 37.01
CA VAL A 179 9.01 6.78 35.96
C VAL A 179 8.36 7.15 34.64
N LYS A 180 8.90 8.17 33.99
CA LYS A 180 8.34 8.75 32.78
C LYS A 180 9.36 8.79 31.64
N ALA A 181 8.93 8.42 30.43
CA ALA A 181 9.70 8.60 29.22
C ALA A 181 8.83 9.09 28.06
N ASN A 182 9.36 10.02 27.27
CA ASN A 182 8.70 10.60 26.11
C ASN A 182 9.59 10.42 24.88
N ASN A 183 9.01 9.98 23.77
CA ASN A 183 9.71 9.80 22.51
C ASN A 183 8.81 10.15 21.33
N GLY A 184 9.37 10.82 20.33
CA GLY A 184 8.63 11.29 19.17
C GLY A 184 9.31 11.00 17.85
N ARG A 185 8.52 10.59 16.85
CA ARG A 185 8.98 10.27 15.49
C ARG A 185 8.12 11.00 14.46
N THR A 186 8.75 11.46 13.39
CA THR A 186 8.03 12.04 12.23
C THR A 186 7.23 10.95 11.54
N ILE A 187 5.97 11.24 11.25
CA ILE A 187 5.06 10.31 10.58
C ILE A 187 5.49 10.16 9.12
N MET A 188 5.72 8.94 8.66
CA MET A 188 5.88 8.65 7.25
C MET A 188 4.49 8.55 6.61
N MET A 189 4.08 9.59 5.89
CA MET A 189 2.86 9.52 5.11
C MET A 189 3.06 8.58 3.93
N GLU A 190 2.07 7.74 3.67
CA GLU A 190 2.03 6.93 2.45
C GLU A 190 2.09 7.87 1.24
N ILE A 191 3.06 7.68 0.36
CA ILE A 191 3.10 8.39 -0.91
C ILE A 191 1.97 7.80 -1.75
N LYS A 192 0.87 8.52 -1.88
CA LYS A 192 -0.18 8.19 -2.85
C LYS A 192 0.48 8.12 -4.23
N ARG A 193 0.78 6.91 -4.71
CA ARG A 193 1.23 6.72 -6.09
C ARG A 193 0.06 7.09 -6.97
N THR A 194 0.06 8.30 -7.53
CA THR A 194 -0.82 8.59 -8.65
C THR A 194 -0.36 7.65 -9.77
N PRO A 195 -1.20 6.71 -10.25
CA PRO A 195 -0.83 5.95 -11.43
C PRO A 195 -0.58 6.96 -12.54
N VAL A 196 0.56 6.85 -13.21
CA VAL A 196 0.79 7.56 -14.46
C VAL A 196 -0.42 7.25 -15.35
N PRO A 197 -1.11 8.25 -15.92
CA PRO A 197 -2.25 7.97 -16.78
C PRO A 197 -1.77 7.04 -17.89
N MET A 198 -2.36 5.85 -17.95
CA MET A 198 -2.14 4.93 -19.06
C MET A 198 -2.68 5.64 -20.29
N ILE A 199 -1.79 6.14 -21.16
CA ILE A 199 -2.18 6.70 -22.45
C ILE A 199 -2.84 5.54 -23.20
N ARG A 200 -4.15 5.62 -23.41
CA ARG A 200 -4.88 4.69 -24.26
C ARG A 200 -4.67 5.16 -25.69
N GLU A 201 -4.15 4.27 -26.53
CA GLU A 201 -4.03 4.52 -27.98
C GLU A 201 -5.43 4.30 -28.59
N LEU A 202 -6.14 5.39 -28.85
CA LEU A 202 -7.51 5.40 -29.41
C LEU A 202 -7.49 5.18 -30.92
N CYS A 203 -8.53 4.58 -31.46
CA CYS A 203 -8.63 4.24 -32.88
C CYS A 203 -8.39 5.45 -33.80
N ALA A 204 -9.05 6.58 -33.53
CA ALA A 204 -9.00 7.78 -34.37
C ALA A 204 -7.62 8.45 -34.47
N ASP A 205 -6.73 8.20 -33.50
CA ASP A 205 -5.40 8.81 -33.48
C ASP A 205 -4.35 7.98 -34.24
N TYR A 206 -4.61 6.69 -34.45
CA TYR A 206 -3.59 5.73 -34.89
C TYR A 206 -3.97 4.95 -36.15
N VAL A 207 -5.24 4.96 -36.58
CA VAL A 207 -5.69 4.29 -37.80
C VAL A 207 -6.04 5.30 -38.87
N HIS A 208 -5.46 5.15 -40.06
CA HIS A 208 -5.75 6.00 -41.22
C HIS A 208 -5.46 5.27 -42.54
N PHE A 209 -5.98 5.79 -43.64
CA PHE A 209 -5.60 5.30 -44.97
C PHE A 209 -4.23 5.81 -45.37
N LYS A 210 -3.39 4.93 -45.90
CA LYS A 210 -2.02 5.25 -46.30
C LYS A 210 -1.96 6.11 -47.58
N GLN A 211 -3.03 6.15 -48.36
CA GLN A 211 -3.17 6.97 -49.56
C GLN A 211 -4.48 7.78 -49.55
N SER A 212 -4.49 8.86 -50.32
CA SER A 212 -5.59 9.82 -50.45
C SER A 212 -6.80 9.33 -51.24
N GLY A 213 -6.74 8.13 -51.84
CA GLY A 213 -7.85 7.59 -52.63
C GLY A 213 -7.66 6.15 -53.06
N LEU A 214 -8.75 5.54 -53.52
CA LEU A 214 -8.79 4.19 -54.07
C LEU A 214 -7.85 4.04 -55.27
N GLN A 215 -7.17 2.90 -55.32
CA GLN A 215 -6.29 2.50 -56.42
C GLN A 215 -6.89 1.32 -57.17
N VAL A 216 -6.65 1.23 -58.47
CA VAL A 216 -7.03 0.05 -59.27
C VAL A 216 -5.93 -0.99 -59.13
N ASP A 217 -6.28 -2.26 -58.92
CA ASP A 217 -5.27 -3.32 -58.90
C ASP A 217 -4.57 -3.43 -60.28
N PRO A 218 -3.22 -3.45 -60.34
CA PRO A 218 -2.50 -3.54 -61.62
C PRO A 218 -2.71 -4.85 -62.39
N SER A 219 -3.07 -5.91 -61.68
CA SER A 219 -3.25 -7.26 -62.21
C SER A 219 -4.69 -7.49 -62.66
N ASP A 220 -5.66 -6.86 -61.97
CA ASP A 220 -7.07 -6.96 -62.27
C ASP A 220 -7.78 -5.59 -62.20
N SER A 221 -8.24 -5.12 -63.36
CA SER A 221 -8.93 -3.83 -63.47
C SER A 221 -10.35 -3.82 -62.90
N SER A 222 -10.88 -4.96 -62.43
CA SER A 222 -12.14 -5.06 -61.69
C SER A 222 -11.99 -4.74 -60.20
N ILE A 223 -10.78 -4.81 -59.66
CA ILE A 223 -10.52 -4.66 -58.22
C ILE A 223 -10.08 -3.24 -57.90
N LEU A 224 -10.76 -2.61 -56.94
CA LEU A 224 -10.32 -1.38 -56.31
C LEU A 224 -9.82 -1.66 -54.90
N TYR A 225 -8.71 -1.04 -54.50
CA TYR A 225 -8.15 -1.24 -53.17
C TYR A 225 -7.72 0.05 -52.49
N ILE A 226 -7.74 0.02 -51.16
CA ILE A 226 -7.12 1.02 -50.31
C ILE A 226 -6.31 0.34 -49.20
N GLU A 227 -5.20 0.96 -48.79
CA GLU A 227 -4.37 0.44 -47.70
C GLU A 227 -4.74 1.14 -46.40
N VAL A 228 -5.11 0.35 -45.38
CA VAL A 228 -5.40 0.79 -44.02
C VAL A 228 -4.17 0.56 -43.17
N LEU A 229 -3.65 1.61 -42.55
CA LEU A 229 -2.46 1.60 -41.71
C LEU A 229 -2.85 1.74 -40.24
N ASN A 230 -2.27 0.88 -39.39
CA ASN A 230 -2.31 1.03 -37.94
C ASN A 230 -0.93 1.42 -37.39
N GLU A 231 -0.79 2.69 -36.99
CA GLU A 231 0.43 3.20 -36.37
C GLU A 231 0.55 2.90 -34.87
N SER A 232 -0.44 2.27 -34.26
CA SER A 232 -0.43 1.88 -32.86
C SER A 232 0.76 0.97 -32.56
N SER A 233 1.35 1.13 -31.38
CA SER A 233 2.43 0.27 -30.90
C SER A 233 1.93 -0.92 -30.08
N LYS A 234 0.64 -0.92 -29.72
CA LYS A 234 0.07 -1.83 -28.71
C LYS A 234 -1.35 -2.30 -28.99
N SER A 235 -2.19 -1.44 -29.57
CA SER A 235 -3.60 -1.70 -29.84
C SER A 235 -3.77 -2.37 -31.20
N ASN A 236 -4.64 -3.38 -31.20
CA ASN A 236 -5.14 -4.00 -32.41
C ASN A 236 -6.56 -3.50 -32.66
N PHE A 237 -6.94 -3.41 -33.93
CA PHE A 237 -8.26 -3.00 -34.35
C PHE A 237 -8.92 -4.13 -35.15
N ILE A 238 -10.23 -4.06 -35.28
CA ILE A 238 -11.02 -4.97 -36.09
C ILE A 238 -11.97 -4.15 -36.95
N VAL A 239 -12.16 -4.54 -38.22
CA VAL A 239 -13.23 -3.97 -39.03
C VAL A 239 -14.55 -4.32 -38.37
N PHE A 240 -15.33 -3.32 -37.99
CA PHE A 240 -16.62 -3.49 -37.33
C PHE A 240 -17.75 -3.43 -38.35
N ALA A 241 -17.74 -2.40 -39.20
CA ALA A 241 -18.71 -2.20 -40.27
C ALA A 241 -18.05 -1.49 -41.47
N ILE A 242 -18.66 -1.64 -42.64
CA ILE A 242 -18.40 -0.82 -43.82
C ILE A 242 -19.74 -0.25 -44.24
N GLU A 243 -19.90 1.06 -44.09
CA GLU A 243 -21.18 1.75 -44.28
C GLU A 243 -21.14 2.60 -45.56
N ASN A 244 -22.32 2.99 -46.05
CA ASN A 244 -22.49 3.93 -47.16
C ASN A 244 -21.67 3.56 -48.42
N ILE A 245 -21.55 2.25 -48.71
CA ILE A 245 -20.85 1.76 -49.89
C ILE A 245 -21.69 2.12 -51.12
N ASP A 246 -21.27 3.16 -51.83
CA ASP A 246 -21.97 3.69 -53.01
C ASP A 246 -21.00 3.80 -54.17
N TRP A 247 -21.31 3.16 -55.29
CA TRP A 247 -20.58 3.34 -56.53
C TRP A 247 -21.50 3.94 -57.60
N ASN A 248 -21.07 5.09 -58.12
CA ASN A 248 -21.75 5.74 -59.22
C ASN A 248 -21.18 5.22 -60.54
N SER A 249 -21.92 4.34 -61.20
CA SER A 249 -21.72 4.03 -62.61
C SER A 249 -22.82 4.70 -63.42
N LYS A 250 -22.46 5.40 -64.49
CA LYS A 250 -23.40 5.92 -65.51
C LYS A 250 -24.31 4.82 -66.11
N TYR A 251 -23.96 3.56 -65.88
CA TYR A 251 -24.69 2.34 -66.20
C TYR A 251 -24.82 1.48 -64.93
N TYR A 252 -25.76 1.85 -64.05
CA TYR A 252 -26.04 1.14 -62.79
C TYR A 252 -26.43 -0.33 -62.98
N ASP A 253 -26.83 -0.73 -64.20
CA ASP A 253 -27.42 -2.03 -64.48
C ASP A 253 -26.38 -3.13 -64.85
N GLU A 254 -25.08 -2.82 -64.91
CA GLU A 254 -24.05 -3.75 -65.43
C GLU A 254 -22.91 -4.08 -64.45
N VAL A 255 -22.66 -3.27 -63.42
CA VAL A 255 -21.52 -3.46 -62.50
C VAL A 255 -22.00 -3.70 -61.08
N ILE A 256 -21.74 -4.89 -60.57
CA ILE A 256 -22.17 -5.38 -59.25
C ILE A 256 -20.94 -5.60 -58.39
N LEU A 257 -20.99 -5.20 -57.12
CA LEU A 257 -19.98 -5.59 -56.13
C LEU A 257 -20.15 -7.08 -55.80
N GLU A 258 -19.14 -7.88 -56.11
CA GLU A 258 -19.15 -9.33 -55.91
C GLU A 258 -18.55 -9.70 -54.55
N THR A 259 -17.39 -9.13 -54.22
CA THR A 259 -16.65 -9.51 -53.01
C THR A 259 -15.99 -8.29 -52.36
N ILE A 260 -15.84 -8.36 -51.03
CA ILE A 260 -14.93 -7.47 -50.29
C ILE A 260 -13.90 -8.35 -49.60
N ASN A 261 -12.63 -8.07 -49.86
CA ASN A 261 -11.51 -8.81 -49.31
C ASN A 261 -10.71 -7.94 -48.31
N TRP A 262 -10.22 -8.60 -47.26
CA TRP A 262 -9.32 -8.04 -46.26
C TRP A 262 -8.03 -8.85 -46.28
N ASP A 263 -6.93 -8.22 -46.70
CA ASP A 263 -5.64 -8.88 -46.95
C ASP A 263 -5.77 -10.11 -47.90
N GLY A 264 -6.54 -9.96 -48.97
CA GLY A 264 -6.83 -11.05 -49.92
C GLY A 264 -7.75 -12.16 -49.40
N ASN A 265 -8.33 -12.02 -48.19
CA ASN A 265 -9.31 -12.97 -47.66
C ASN A 265 -10.73 -12.39 -47.76
N PRO A 266 -11.72 -13.11 -48.30
CA PRO A 266 -13.09 -12.60 -48.41
C PRO A 266 -13.72 -12.43 -47.03
N ILE A 267 -14.15 -11.20 -46.74
CA ILE A 267 -14.88 -10.85 -45.53
C ILE A 267 -16.39 -10.70 -45.80
N TRP A 268 -16.75 -10.41 -47.04
CA TRP A 268 -18.13 -10.32 -47.53
C TRP A 268 -18.19 -10.78 -49.00
N LEU A 269 -19.31 -11.37 -49.41
CA LEU A 269 -19.58 -11.88 -50.75
C LEU A 269 -21.06 -11.66 -51.03
N ASN A 270 -21.38 -11.36 -52.27
CA ASN A 270 -22.74 -11.27 -52.74
C ASN A 270 -23.32 -12.68 -52.96
N GLU A 271 -24.24 -13.13 -52.11
CA GLU A 271 -24.84 -14.46 -52.21
C GLU A 271 -26.04 -14.47 -53.18
N ASP A 272 -26.05 -15.44 -54.11
CA ASP A 272 -27.12 -15.65 -55.09
C ASP A 272 -28.51 -15.76 -54.42
N GLY A 273 -29.35 -14.75 -54.58
CA GLY A 273 -30.74 -14.74 -54.10
C GLY A 273 -31.07 -13.71 -53.02
N GLN A 274 -30.09 -12.94 -52.54
CA GLN A 274 -30.40 -11.64 -51.92
C GLN A 274 -30.81 -10.67 -53.03
N ALA A 275 -31.93 -9.96 -52.86
CA ALA A 275 -32.34 -8.93 -53.81
C ALA A 275 -31.16 -7.98 -54.02
N TYR A 276 -30.74 -7.73 -55.26
CA TYR A 276 -29.68 -6.77 -55.59
C TYR A 276 -29.88 -5.50 -54.76
N GLU A 277 -29.14 -5.35 -53.67
CA GLU A 277 -29.24 -4.15 -52.85
C GLU A 277 -28.60 -3.05 -53.68
N LEU A 278 -29.46 -2.15 -54.17
CA LEU A 278 -28.98 -0.97 -54.87
C LEU A 278 -28.12 -0.16 -53.89
N PRO A 279 -26.97 0.39 -54.34
CA PRO A 279 -26.18 1.26 -53.50
C PRO A 279 -27.03 2.45 -53.00
N PRO A 280 -26.79 2.95 -51.77
CA PRO A 280 -25.71 2.55 -50.87
C PRO A 280 -25.98 1.23 -50.12
N ILE A 281 -24.94 0.39 -50.01
CA ILE A 281 -24.95 -0.86 -49.24
C ILE A 281 -24.28 -0.62 -47.87
N THR A 282 -24.78 -1.27 -46.84
CA THR A 282 -24.19 -1.25 -45.49
C THR A 282 -23.91 -2.67 -45.01
N ILE A 283 -22.66 -2.94 -44.66
CA ILE A 283 -22.18 -4.22 -44.16
C ILE A 283 -21.84 -4.05 -42.69
N ILE A 284 -22.68 -4.61 -41.83
CA ILE A 284 -22.49 -4.61 -40.38
C ILE A 284 -21.88 -5.93 -39.91
N GLU A 285 -21.50 -6.01 -38.64
CA GLU A 285 -20.83 -7.16 -38.03
C GLU A 285 -21.50 -8.52 -38.36
N GLU A 286 -22.83 -8.57 -38.36
CA GLU A 286 -23.61 -9.80 -38.63
C GLU A 286 -23.60 -10.23 -40.11
N SER A 287 -23.28 -9.31 -41.03
CA SER A 287 -23.25 -9.55 -42.47
C SER A 287 -21.92 -10.10 -42.97
N PHE A 288 -20.86 -10.10 -42.14
CA PHE A 288 -19.57 -10.66 -42.52
C PHE A 288 -19.56 -12.18 -42.40
N TYR A 289 -18.69 -12.83 -43.19
CA TYR A 289 -18.50 -14.28 -43.11
C TYR A 289 -18.11 -14.73 -41.70
N ALA A 290 -18.80 -15.75 -41.21
CA ALA A 290 -18.49 -16.37 -39.93
C ALA A 290 -17.06 -16.92 -39.93
N GLY A 291 -16.20 -16.37 -39.06
CA GLY A 291 -14.79 -16.75 -38.97
C GLY A 291 -13.84 -15.96 -39.89
N SER A 292 -14.32 -14.94 -40.59
CA SER A 292 -13.47 -14.01 -41.34
C SER A 292 -12.46 -13.30 -40.43
N LEU A 293 -11.19 -13.25 -40.85
CA LEU A 293 -10.14 -12.54 -40.13
C LEU A 293 -10.14 -11.07 -40.53
N ARG A 294 -10.78 -10.23 -39.72
CA ARG A 294 -10.94 -8.78 -39.94
C ARG A 294 -10.00 -7.92 -39.08
N ASN A 295 -8.96 -8.54 -38.53
CA ASN A 295 -8.06 -7.89 -37.59
C ASN A 295 -7.04 -7.01 -38.32
N LEU A 296 -6.66 -5.91 -37.68
CA LEU A 296 -5.58 -5.02 -38.03
C LEU A 296 -4.63 -4.92 -36.84
N LEU A 297 -3.50 -5.61 -36.89
CA LEU A 297 -2.56 -5.69 -35.77
C LEU A 297 -1.76 -4.39 -35.62
N ALA A 298 -1.17 -4.19 -34.44
CA ALA A 298 -0.26 -3.08 -34.18
C ALA A 298 0.91 -3.06 -35.18
N LYS A 299 1.20 -1.88 -35.74
CA LYS A 299 2.24 -1.65 -36.77
C LYS A 299 2.03 -2.38 -38.10
N GLU A 300 0.78 -2.75 -38.40
CA GLU A 300 0.43 -3.44 -39.64
C GLU A 300 -0.20 -2.49 -40.66
N THR A 301 -0.09 -2.87 -41.93
CA THR A 301 -0.81 -2.24 -43.04
C THR A 301 -1.51 -3.34 -43.83
N ILE A 302 -2.81 -3.24 -43.99
CA ILE A 302 -3.63 -4.23 -44.70
C ILE A 302 -4.34 -3.58 -45.89
N LYS A 303 -4.51 -4.35 -46.96
CA LYS A 303 -5.33 -3.97 -48.11
C LYS A 303 -6.80 -4.32 -47.87
N LEU A 304 -7.66 -3.34 -48.03
CA LEU A 304 -9.10 -3.51 -48.20
C LEU A 304 -9.40 -3.43 -49.69
N GLU A 305 -10.00 -4.48 -50.24
CA GLU A 305 -10.22 -4.67 -51.67
C GLU A 305 -11.72 -4.85 -51.96
N PHE A 306 -12.22 -4.16 -52.98
CA PHE A 306 -13.57 -4.23 -53.49
C PHE A 306 -13.51 -4.81 -54.90
N ASP A 307 -14.14 -5.98 -55.09
CA ASP A 307 -14.12 -6.74 -56.33
C ASP A 307 -15.47 -6.64 -57.03
N PHE A 308 -15.46 -6.27 -58.31
CA PHE A 308 -16.65 -5.97 -59.10
C PHE A 308 -16.79 -6.93 -60.28
N SER A 309 -18.02 -7.14 -60.74
CA SER A 309 -18.34 -8.04 -61.86
C SER A 309 -17.76 -7.62 -63.22
N ASP A 310 -17.33 -6.36 -63.37
CA ASP A 310 -16.68 -5.83 -64.56
C ASP A 310 -15.67 -4.72 -64.17
N LYS A 311 -14.93 -4.21 -65.15
CA LYS A 311 -13.82 -3.27 -64.96
C LYS A 311 -14.25 -1.98 -64.25
N ALA A 312 -13.69 -1.76 -63.07
CA ALA A 312 -13.81 -0.55 -62.26
C ALA A 312 -12.80 0.56 -62.64
N ASN A 313 -12.02 0.37 -63.72
CA ASN A 313 -11.01 1.32 -64.22
C ASN A 313 -11.55 2.35 -65.25
N GLN A 314 -12.85 2.67 -65.21
CA GLN A 314 -13.41 3.67 -66.12
C GLN A 314 -13.31 5.07 -65.50
N SER A 315 -13.04 6.10 -66.31
CA SER A 315 -12.92 7.51 -65.86
C SER A 315 -14.15 8.05 -65.13
N ASP A 316 -15.28 7.34 -65.23
CA ASP A 316 -16.58 7.71 -64.69
C ASP A 316 -16.99 6.83 -63.49
N PHE A 317 -16.13 5.89 -63.05
CA PHE A 317 -16.41 5.02 -61.90
C PHE A 317 -15.88 5.65 -60.62
N ASN A 318 -16.76 5.90 -59.64
CA ASN A 318 -16.39 6.42 -58.33
C ASN A 318 -17.03 5.56 -57.25
N LEU A 319 -16.25 5.15 -56.25
CA LEU A 319 -16.69 4.37 -55.09
C LEU A 319 -16.45 5.20 -53.82
N THR A 320 -17.48 5.35 -53.00
CA THR A 320 -17.42 5.95 -51.67
C THR A 320 -17.90 4.96 -50.63
N PHE A 321 -17.29 4.98 -49.45
CA PHE A 321 -17.65 4.13 -48.32
C PHE A 321 -17.07 4.74 -47.03
N ASP A 322 -17.65 4.36 -45.90
CA ASP A 322 -17.16 4.70 -44.56
C ASP A 322 -16.70 3.41 -43.88
N LEU A 323 -15.48 3.39 -43.32
CA LEU A 323 -14.88 2.19 -42.74
C LEU A 323 -14.86 2.28 -41.22
N VAL A 324 -15.79 1.62 -40.55
CA VAL A 324 -15.83 1.64 -39.09
C VAL A 324 -14.90 0.56 -38.53
N LEU A 325 -13.81 0.96 -37.89
CA LEU A 325 -12.97 0.06 -37.08
C LEU A 325 -13.29 0.21 -35.60
N GLN A 326 -13.16 -0.89 -34.86
CA GLN A 326 -13.27 -0.94 -33.41
C GLN A 326 -11.96 -1.39 -32.80
N ASN A 327 -11.60 -0.82 -31.65
CA ASN A 327 -10.48 -1.29 -30.87
C ASN A 327 -10.78 -2.65 -30.22
N ALA A 328 -9.96 -3.66 -30.51
CA ALA A 328 -10.18 -5.03 -30.06
C ALA A 328 -10.16 -5.19 -28.53
N SER A 329 -9.52 -4.26 -27.81
CA SER A 329 -9.48 -4.26 -26.33
C SER A 329 -10.44 -3.25 -25.69
N LEU A 330 -11.05 -2.35 -26.48
CA LEU A 330 -11.93 -1.27 -26.00
C LEU A 330 -13.23 -1.23 -26.83
N PRO A 331 -14.27 -1.97 -26.43
CA PRO A 331 -15.51 -2.11 -27.23
C PRO A 331 -16.29 -0.82 -27.50
N THR A 332 -15.93 0.28 -26.83
CA THR A 332 -16.57 1.60 -27.02
C THR A 332 -15.74 2.56 -27.87
N ASP A 333 -14.54 2.15 -28.29
CA ASP A 333 -13.62 2.96 -29.09
C ASP A 333 -13.75 2.54 -30.56
N TYR A 334 -14.45 3.38 -31.33
CA TYR A 334 -14.66 3.22 -32.77
C TYR A 334 -14.01 4.38 -33.51
N CYS A 335 -13.51 4.13 -34.71
CA CYS A 335 -13.10 5.19 -35.61
C CYS A 335 -13.49 4.90 -37.05
N ASP A 336 -13.61 5.98 -37.80
CA ASP A 336 -13.81 6.00 -39.24
C ASP A 336 -12.62 6.74 -39.85
N PRO A 337 -11.60 6.02 -40.37
CA PRO A 337 -10.44 6.65 -40.96
C PRO A 337 -10.90 7.38 -42.22
N VAL A 338 -10.53 8.65 -42.35
CA VAL A 338 -10.85 9.43 -43.54
C VAL A 338 -9.65 9.42 -44.48
N ALA A 339 -9.89 9.29 -45.79
CA ALA A 339 -8.82 9.41 -46.77
C ALA A 339 -8.29 10.86 -46.70
N GLY A 340 -6.99 11.02 -46.43
CA GLY A 340 -6.40 12.36 -46.40
C GLY A 340 -6.51 12.99 -47.78
N ASN A 341 -7.17 14.14 -47.90
CA ASN A 341 -7.36 14.89 -49.17
C ASN A 341 -6.13 14.92 -50.09
#